data_AF-A0A4Q2DWP5-F1
#
_entry.id   AF-A0A4Q2DWP5-F1
#
_cell.length_a   1.000
_cell.length_b   1.000
_cell.length_c   1.000
_cell.angle_alpha   90.00
_cell.angle_beta   90.00
_cell.angle_gamma   90.00
#
_symmetry.space_group_name_H-M   'P 1'
#
loop_
_entity.id
_entity.type
_entity.pdbx_description
1 polymer ?
#
loop_
_entity_poly.entity_id
_entity_poly.type
_entity_poly.pdbx_seq_one_letter_code
_entity_poly.pdbx_strand_id
1 'polypeptide(L)'
;MNGLDDLRAWTLNKAIQSHIDLYVSEHTFVEVQRAFPYLVAKEFASGGGDVPEFKWHIINDQEPFEIGDTGIQILPFAVHHGRFFSRVSPPGYVVTPNATLPPTPRASAAVLPITRSNSISKATTILNGDAEKTEEKIYPYLSFGFKIENRFVYISDVSNIPDHVWPILEPKKREDGGETRIPLLIMDCLRLRPHTSHNGLEAAIAMTRRVNASRTYLTGFSHDVSHEEYVKLTEIVGGAEYDADSLTENEQAGLKLLGLGPHQWVRPAHDGLRILVKPSEEGEVTVTDETY
;
A
#
# COMPACT_ATOMS: atom_id res chain seq x y z
N MET A 1 -13.54 16.48 4.89
CA MET A 1 -12.48 17.27 5.56
C MET A 1 -11.61 16.21 6.20
N ASN A 2 -10.55 15.83 5.48
CA ASN A 2 -9.55 14.79 5.76
C ASN A 2 -8.63 14.81 4.52
N GLY A 3 -7.52 15.55 4.58
CA GLY A 3 -6.59 15.68 3.45
C GLY A 3 -5.34 16.49 3.80
N LEU A 4 -4.49 16.73 2.81
CA LEU A 4 -3.24 17.50 3.01
C LEU A 4 -3.49 18.90 3.60
N ASP A 5 -4.66 19.49 3.36
CA ASP A 5 -5.05 20.78 3.94
C ASP A 5 -5.12 20.80 5.47
N ASP A 6 -5.46 19.68 6.11
CA ASP A 6 -5.58 19.59 7.57
C ASP A 6 -4.20 19.68 8.25
N LEU A 7 -3.11 19.46 7.50
CA LEU A 7 -1.74 19.60 7.98
C LEU A 7 -1.35 21.06 8.27
N ARG A 8 -2.16 22.04 7.85
CA ARG A 8 -1.99 23.47 8.16
C ARG A 8 -1.85 23.75 9.64
N ALA A 9 -2.53 22.98 10.50
CA ALA A 9 -2.43 23.15 11.95
C ALA A 9 -0.99 23.05 12.49
N TRP A 10 -0.10 22.37 11.77
CA TRP A 10 1.30 22.22 12.11
C TRP A 10 2.18 23.41 11.69
N THR A 11 1.82 24.10 10.61
CA THR A 11 2.66 25.14 10.01
C THR A 11 2.11 26.55 10.16
N LEU A 12 0.85 26.67 10.61
CA LEU A 12 0.18 27.95 10.77
C LEU A 12 0.98 28.87 11.70
N ASN A 13 1.36 30.04 11.18
CA ASN A 13 2.20 31.01 11.89
C ASN A 13 3.52 30.42 12.43
N LYS A 14 3.98 29.29 11.88
CA LYS A 14 5.15 28.54 12.35
C LYS A 14 5.05 28.14 13.84
N ALA A 15 3.83 27.94 14.35
CA ALA A 15 3.58 27.72 15.77
C ALA A 15 4.15 26.38 16.29
N ILE A 16 4.06 25.30 15.50
CA ILE A 16 4.65 24.00 15.83
C ILE A 16 5.95 23.80 15.03
N GLN A 17 5.88 24.00 13.71
CA GLN A 17 7.05 23.91 12.82
C GLN A 17 6.91 24.86 11.63
N SER A 18 8.02 25.18 10.98
CA SER A 18 8.01 26.12 9.85
C SER A 18 7.51 25.51 8.54
N HIS A 19 7.70 24.20 8.38
CA HIS A 19 7.25 23.39 7.25
C HIS A 19 7.18 21.92 7.67
N ILE A 20 6.56 21.09 6.84
CA ILE A 20 6.61 19.63 6.91
C ILE A 20 7.43 19.11 5.72
N ASP A 21 8.48 18.32 5.99
CA ASP A 21 9.22 17.62 4.94
C ASP A 21 8.40 16.45 4.38
N LEU A 22 8.21 16.43 3.05
CA LEU A 22 7.49 15.37 2.33
C LEU A 22 8.42 14.70 1.33
N TYR A 23 8.58 13.37 1.47
CA TYR A 23 9.41 12.55 0.61
C TYR A 23 8.51 11.76 -0.33
N VAL A 24 8.63 12.01 -1.63
CA VAL A 24 7.72 11.45 -2.64
C VAL A 24 8.49 11.08 -3.91
N SER A 25 7.97 10.12 -4.67
CA SER A 25 8.48 9.90 -6.03
C SER A 25 8.13 11.10 -6.93
N GLU A 26 8.86 11.26 -8.04
CA GLU A 26 8.54 12.29 -9.04
C GLU A 26 7.10 12.13 -9.56
N HIS A 27 6.66 10.89 -9.80
CA HIS A 27 5.30 10.61 -10.24
C HIS A 27 4.25 11.10 -9.23
N THR A 28 4.44 10.76 -7.95
CA THR A 28 3.53 11.20 -6.88
C THR A 28 3.52 12.71 -6.74
N PHE A 29 4.68 13.38 -6.84
CA PHE A 29 4.76 14.83 -6.80
C PHE A 29 3.97 15.49 -7.93
N VAL A 30 4.13 15.01 -9.16
CA VAL A 30 3.39 15.52 -10.34
C VAL A 30 1.88 15.36 -10.17
N GLU A 31 1.41 14.21 -9.65
CA GLU A 31 -0.01 13.99 -9.40
C GLU A 31 -0.56 14.89 -8.28
N VAL A 32 0.22 15.14 -7.22
CA VAL A 32 -0.14 16.10 -6.17
C VAL A 32 -0.19 17.52 -6.73
N GLN A 33 0.78 17.93 -7.55
CA GLN A 33 0.78 19.23 -8.20
C GLN A 33 -0.44 19.41 -9.12
N ARG A 34 -0.85 18.36 -9.83
CA ARG A 34 -2.03 18.36 -10.70
C ARG A 34 -3.34 18.46 -9.91
N ALA A 35 -3.46 17.72 -8.81
CA ALA A 35 -4.68 17.66 -8.02
C ALA A 35 -4.83 18.84 -7.03
N PHE A 36 -3.72 19.30 -6.46
CA PHE A 36 -3.66 20.31 -5.40
C PHE A 36 -2.57 21.37 -5.70
N PRO A 37 -2.69 22.13 -6.81
CA PRO A 37 -1.64 23.05 -7.27
C PRO A 37 -1.26 24.11 -6.23
N TYR A 38 -2.21 24.53 -5.37
CA TYR A 38 -1.99 25.51 -4.31
C TYR A 38 -1.05 25.01 -3.20
N LEU A 39 -0.88 23.69 -3.02
CA LEU A 39 0.07 23.11 -2.07
C LEU A 39 1.52 23.17 -2.56
N VAL A 40 1.71 23.34 -3.86
CA VAL A 40 3.04 23.40 -4.50
C VAL A 40 3.40 24.85 -4.84
N ALA A 41 2.45 25.62 -5.37
CA ALA A 41 2.63 27.03 -5.73
C ALA A 41 1.50 27.88 -5.12
N LYS A 42 1.88 28.73 -4.15
CA LYS A 42 0.95 29.61 -3.41
C LYS A 42 0.20 30.61 -4.29
N GLU A 43 0.73 30.88 -5.50
CA GLU A 43 0.11 31.73 -6.52
C GLU A 43 -1.28 31.22 -6.97
N PHE A 44 -1.55 29.92 -6.80
CA PHE A 44 -2.85 29.31 -7.10
C PHE A 44 -3.79 29.24 -5.89
N ALA A 45 -3.40 29.80 -4.74
CA ALA A 45 -4.29 29.90 -3.58
C ALA A 45 -5.38 30.96 -3.83
N SER A 46 -6.62 30.69 -3.42
CA SER A 46 -7.76 31.60 -3.60
C SER A 46 -7.71 32.88 -2.74
N GLY A 47 -6.59 33.12 -2.04
CA GLY A 47 -6.33 34.32 -1.25
C GLY A 47 -7.05 34.41 0.10
N GLY A 48 -7.94 33.47 0.44
CA GLY A 48 -8.78 33.57 1.64
C GLY A 48 -8.46 32.61 2.80
N GLY A 49 -7.58 31.64 2.61
CA GLY A 49 -7.24 30.63 3.64
C GLY A 49 -5.76 30.36 3.71
N ASP A 50 -5.25 30.11 4.92
CA ASP A 50 -3.87 29.67 5.12
C ASP A 50 -3.62 28.35 4.36
N VAL A 51 -2.39 28.05 3.96
CA VAL A 51 -2.05 26.80 3.26
C VAL A 51 -0.92 26.15 4.05
N PRO A 52 -0.89 24.81 4.22
CA PRO A 52 0.25 24.17 4.86
C PRO A 52 1.56 24.47 4.11
N GLU A 53 2.66 24.56 4.85
CA GLU A 53 3.99 24.75 4.28
C GLU A 53 4.68 23.39 4.12
N PHE A 54 5.01 23.01 2.89
CA PHE A 54 5.70 21.76 2.59
C PHE A 54 7.08 22.00 2.00
N LYS A 55 8.04 21.17 2.42
CA LYS A 55 9.34 21.04 1.76
C LYS A 55 9.39 19.69 1.05
N TRP A 56 9.38 19.74 -0.27
CA TRP A 56 9.29 18.55 -1.10
C TRP A 56 10.68 17.97 -1.38
N HIS A 57 10.84 16.67 -1.17
CA HIS A 57 12.03 15.90 -1.47
C HIS A 57 11.65 14.81 -2.46
N ILE A 58 12.24 14.86 -3.66
CA ILE A 58 12.05 13.80 -4.66
C ILE A 58 13.01 12.67 -4.35
N ILE A 59 12.44 11.48 -4.12
CA ILE A 59 13.19 10.24 -3.84
C ILE A 59 13.08 9.29 -5.03
N ASN A 60 14.17 8.57 -5.30
CA ASN A 60 14.31 7.69 -6.46
C ASN A 60 14.40 6.23 -6.05
N ASP A 61 14.03 5.33 -6.96
CA ASP A 61 14.14 3.89 -6.76
C ASP A 61 15.57 3.48 -6.44
N GLN A 62 15.76 2.70 -5.36
CA GLN A 62 17.04 2.15 -4.92
C GLN A 62 18.14 3.18 -4.61
N GLU A 63 17.77 4.44 -4.39
CA GLU A 63 18.68 5.48 -3.91
C GLU A 63 18.43 5.75 -2.41
N PRO A 64 19.36 5.35 -1.52
CA PRO A 64 19.22 5.63 -0.09
C PRO A 64 19.22 7.12 0.19
N PHE A 65 18.43 7.53 1.17
CA PHE A 65 18.44 8.90 1.69
C PHE A 65 18.33 8.92 3.22
N GLU A 66 18.74 10.02 3.81
CA GLU A 66 18.53 10.30 5.22
C GLU A 66 17.27 11.15 5.41
N ILE A 67 16.40 10.77 6.34
CA ILE A 67 15.24 11.59 6.68
C ILE A 67 15.67 12.76 7.56
N GLY A 68 15.61 13.96 7.00
CA GLY A 68 16.13 15.18 7.64
C GLY A 68 17.61 15.03 7.96
N ASP A 69 17.96 15.26 9.23
CA ASP A 69 19.31 15.07 9.79
C ASP A 69 19.27 14.12 11.00
N THR A 70 18.42 13.09 10.93
CA THR A 70 18.14 12.18 12.07
C THR A 70 19.16 11.05 12.21
N GLY A 71 20.00 10.83 11.21
CA GLY A 71 20.84 9.64 11.06
C GLY A 71 20.10 8.39 10.57
N ILE A 72 18.77 8.45 10.39
CA ILE A 72 17.96 7.31 9.96
C ILE A 72 18.01 7.18 8.44
N GLN A 73 18.61 6.08 7.98
CA GLN A 73 18.75 5.77 6.55
C GLN A 73 17.55 4.98 6.03
N ILE A 74 16.99 5.44 4.91
CA ILE A 74 15.85 4.83 4.23
C ILE A 74 16.25 4.46 2.80
N LEU A 75 15.98 3.21 2.42
CA LEU A 75 16.12 2.73 1.05
C LEU A 75 14.72 2.49 0.46
N PRO A 76 14.24 3.36 -0.43
CA PRO A 76 13.03 3.11 -1.22
C PRO A 76 13.30 2.05 -2.30
N PHE A 77 12.29 1.26 -2.64
CA PHE A 77 12.34 0.32 -3.76
C PHE A 77 10.96 0.17 -4.43
N ALA A 78 10.93 0.09 -5.75
CA ALA A 78 9.71 0.05 -6.55
C ALA A 78 9.08 -1.35 -6.58
N VAL A 79 7.81 -1.42 -6.17
CA VAL A 79 6.96 -2.61 -6.29
C VAL A 79 5.80 -2.34 -7.25
N HIS A 80 5.18 -3.39 -7.76
CA HIS A 80 3.99 -3.24 -8.60
C HIS A 80 2.74 -3.17 -7.73
N HIS A 81 1.88 -2.21 -8.02
CA HIS A 81 0.56 -2.02 -7.44
C HIS A 81 -0.50 -2.03 -8.55
N GLY A 82 -0.67 -3.19 -9.18
CA GLY A 82 -1.53 -3.38 -10.34
C GLY A 82 -0.92 -2.82 -11.62
N ARG A 83 -1.78 -2.26 -12.50
CA ARG A 83 -1.38 -1.84 -13.85
C ARG A 83 -2.08 -0.56 -14.29
N PHE A 84 -1.40 0.22 -15.13
CA PHE A 84 -2.02 1.29 -15.89
C PHE A 84 -2.97 0.71 -16.94
N PHE A 85 -4.22 1.16 -16.92
CA PHE A 85 -5.20 0.88 -17.98
C PHE A 85 -5.10 1.86 -19.15
N SER A 86 -4.46 3.02 -18.94
CA SER A 86 -4.13 4.02 -19.96
C SER A 86 -2.87 4.77 -19.53
N ARG A 87 -2.00 5.13 -20.49
CA ARG A 87 -0.83 5.99 -20.26
C ARG A 87 -1.08 7.46 -20.57
N VAL A 88 -2.27 7.79 -21.07
CA VAL A 88 -2.61 9.19 -21.35
C VAL A 88 -2.86 9.86 -20.01
N SER A 89 -1.99 10.79 -19.62
CA SER A 89 -2.22 11.63 -18.44
C SER A 89 -3.61 12.27 -18.56
N PRO A 90 -4.40 12.30 -17.48
CA PRO A 90 -5.65 13.05 -17.49
C PRO A 90 -5.39 14.48 -17.97
N PRO A 91 -6.27 15.10 -18.76
CA PRO A 91 -6.13 16.51 -19.13
C PRO A 91 -5.85 17.33 -17.87
N GLY A 92 -4.81 18.17 -17.89
CA GLY A 92 -4.37 18.95 -16.72
C GLY A 92 -5.47 19.85 -16.12
N TYR A 93 -6.52 20.10 -16.90
CA TYR A 93 -7.77 20.68 -16.45
C TYR A 93 -8.93 19.90 -17.08
N VAL A 94 -9.54 18.98 -16.33
CA VAL A 94 -10.87 18.48 -16.70
C VAL A 94 -11.84 19.44 -16.03
N VAL A 95 -12.49 20.30 -16.83
CA VAL A 95 -13.64 21.07 -16.32
C VAL A 95 -14.56 20.06 -15.67
N THR A 96 -14.87 20.24 -14.38
CA THR A 96 -15.91 19.44 -13.70
C THR A 96 -17.07 19.34 -14.67
N PRO A 97 -17.50 18.14 -15.09
CA PRO A 97 -18.62 18.04 -16.00
C PRO A 97 -19.73 18.93 -15.45
N ASN A 98 -20.16 19.93 -16.22
CA ASN A 98 -21.33 20.73 -15.84
C ASN A 98 -22.38 19.72 -15.40
N ALA A 99 -22.93 19.89 -14.19
CA ALA A 99 -23.89 18.95 -13.64
C ALA A 99 -24.94 18.61 -14.73
N THR A 100 -24.81 17.42 -15.34
CA THR A 100 -25.71 17.00 -16.42
C THR A 100 -27.01 16.44 -15.86
N LEU A 101 -27.19 16.51 -14.55
CA LEU A 101 -28.39 16.08 -13.87
C LEU A 101 -29.11 17.33 -13.35
N PRO A 102 -30.41 17.51 -13.65
CA PRO A 102 -31.22 18.43 -12.88
C PRO A 102 -31.15 18.02 -11.40
N PRO A 103 -31.22 18.98 -10.45
CA PRO A 103 -31.25 18.67 -9.03
C PRO A 103 -32.36 17.64 -8.77
N THR A 104 -32.01 16.63 -7.97
CA THR A 104 -32.80 15.45 -7.60
C THR A 104 -34.32 15.68 -7.66
N PRO A 105 -35.12 14.87 -8.38
CA PRO A 105 -36.56 15.02 -8.36
C PRO A 105 -37.07 14.81 -6.94
N ARG A 106 -38.04 15.63 -6.50
CA ARG A 106 -38.76 15.42 -5.24
C ARG A 106 -39.31 14.00 -5.22
N ALA A 107 -39.17 13.35 -4.06
CA ALA A 107 -39.64 11.99 -3.79
C ALA A 107 -41.15 11.85 -4.05
N SER A 108 -41.52 11.49 -5.27
CA SER A 108 -42.75 10.78 -5.61
C SER A 108 -42.67 10.35 -7.06
N ALA A 109 -42.97 9.08 -7.31
CA ALA A 109 -43.12 8.43 -8.61
C ALA A 109 -41.83 8.10 -9.39
N ALA A 110 -41.35 6.86 -9.21
CA ALA A 110 -41.35 5.81 -10.24
C ALA A 110 -40.24 4.79 -9.95
N VAL A 111 -40.66 3.56 -9.61
CA VAL A 111 -39.80 2.39 -9.65
C VAL A 111 -39.42 2.14 -11.11
N LEU A 112 -38.12 2.19 -11.45
CA LEU A 112 -37.62 1.72 -12.73
C LEU A 112 -36.81 0.44 -12.53
N PRO A 113 -37.00 -0.59 -13.36
CA PRO A 113 -36.27 -1.85 -13.23
C PRO A 113 -34.81 -1.65 -13.64
N ILE A 114 -33.89 -2.06 -12.77
CA ILE A 114 -32.47 -2.13 -13.06
C ILE A 114 -32.27 -3.22 -14.12
N THR A 115 -32.15 -2.84 -15.39
CA THR A 115 -31.56 -3.69 -16.42
C THR A 115 -30.07 -3.40 -16.47
N ARG A 116 -29.25 -4.37 -16.05
CA ARG A 116 -27.80 -4.35 -16.26
C ARG A 116 -27.53 -4.35 -17.76
N SER A 117 -27.27 -3.19 -18.34
CA SER A 117 -26.72 -3.10 -19.70
C SER A 117 -25.19 -3.11 -19.59
N ASN A 118 -24.57 -4.18 -20.08
CA ASN A 118 -23.13 -4.25 -20.31
C ASN A 118 -22.79 -3.35 -21.50
N SER A 119 -22.54 -2.07 -21.26
CA SER A 119 -22.15 -1.09 -22.29
C SER A 119 -20.74 -1.29 -22.85
N ILE A 120 -19.99 -2.29 -22.36
CA ILE A 120 -18.71 -2.71 -22.94
C ILE A 120 -18.87 -3.21 -24.38
N SER A 121 -20.01 -3.85 -24.72
CA SER A 121 -20.19 -4.48 -26.03
C SER A 121 -20.37 -3.51 -27.20
N LYS A 122 -20.80 -2.25 -26.95
CA LYS A 122 -21.01 -1.25 -28.01
C LYS A 122 -19.76 -0.44 -28.36
N ALA A 123 -18.79 -0.36 -27.45
CA ALA A 123 -17.50 0.28 -27.73
C ALA A 123 -16.61 -0.59 -28.64
N THR A 124 -16.74 -1.92 -28.57
CA THR A 124 -15.91 -2.86 -29.33
C THR A 124 -16.23 -2.85 -30.84
N THR A 125 -17.49 -2.60 -31.24
CA THR A 125 -17.88 -2.65 -32.66
C THR A 125 -17.34 -1.48 -33.49
N ILE A 126 -17.01 -0.34 -32.89
CA ILE A 126 -16.53 0.85 -33.62
C ILE A 126 -15.00 0.80 -33.83
N LEU A 127 -14.27 -0.02 -33.06
CA LEU A 127 -12.80 -0.04 -33.08
C LEU A 127 -12.19 -1.22 -33.87
N ASN A 128 -12.99 -2.21 -34.28
CA ASN A 128 -12.49 -3.39 -34.99
C ASN A 128 -12.50 -3.21 -36.52
N GLY A 129 -11.73 -2.24 -37.01
CA GLY A 129 -11.15 -2.31 -38.34
C GLY A 129 -9.75 -2.91 -38.23
N ASP A 130 -9.58 -4.16 -38.64
CA ASP A 130 -8.33 -4.89 -38.93
C ASP A 130 -7.05 -4.43 -38.21
N ALA A 131 -7.08 -4.32 -36.88
CA ALA A 131 -5.87 -4.18 -36.08
C ALA A 131 -5.32 -5.57 -35.75
N GLU A 132 -4.11 -5.85 -36.22
CA GLU A 132 -3.28 -6.97 -35.75
C GLU A 132 -3.39 -7.08 -34.22
N LYS A 133 -3.52 -8.30 -33.69
CA LYS A 133 -3.45 -8.58 -32.25
C LYS A 133 -2.06 -8.21 -31.72
N THR A 134 -1.83 -6.93 -31.47
CA THR A 134 -0.72 -6.46 -30.64
C THR A 134 -0.99 -7.00 -29.25
N GLU A 135 -0.10 -7.84 -28.73
CA GLU A 135 -0.12 -8.24 -27.32
C GLU A 135 -0.28 -6.96 -26.47
N GLU A 136 -1.32 -6.90 -25.64
CA GLU A 136 -1.53 -5.78 -24.73
C GLU A 136 -0.34 -5.71 -23.78
N LYS A 137 0.60 -4.81 -24.07
CA LYS A 137 1.75 -4.59 -23.21
C LYS A 137 1.27 -4.01 -21.89
N ILE A 138 1.32 -4.80 -20.83
CA ILE A 138 0.93 -4.40 -19.48
C ILE A 138 2.01 -3.51 -18.90
N TYR A 139 1.63 -2.33 -18.39
CA TYR A 139 2.52 -1.43 -17.68
C TYR A 139 2.18 -1.45 -16.19
N PRO A 140 3.09 -1.90 -15.32
CA PRO A 140 2.82 -1.90 -13.89
C PRO A 140 2.65 -0.46 -13.40
N TYR A 141 1.68 -0.26 -12.51
CA TYR A 141 1.64 0.94 -11.70
C TYR A 141 2.63 0.75 -10.55
N LEU A 142 3.52 1.70 -10.32
CA LEU A 142 4.59 1.56 -9.35
C LEU A 142 4.22 2.23 -8.03
N SER A 143 4.49 1.53 -6.93
CA SER A 143 4.46 2.06 -5.56
C SER A 143 5.83 1.83 -4.92
N PHE A 144 6.18 2.59 -3.89
CA PHE A 144 7.41 2.36 -3.13
C PHE A 144 7.13 1.53 -1.88
N GLY A 145 7.90 0.46 -1.72
CA GLY A 145 8.23 -0.09 -0.42
C GLY A 145 9.44 0.62 0.17
N PHE A 146 9.58 0.56 1.49
CA PHE A 146 10.68 1.23 2.20
C PHE A 146 11.38 0.26 3.12
N LYS A 147 12.71 0.20 2.99
CA LYS A 147 13.59 -0.48 3.94
C LYS A 147 14.25 0.58 4.81
N ILE A 148 13.95 0.58 6.09
CA ILE A 148 14.52 1.52 7.07
C ILE A 148 15.63 0.79 7.81
N GLU A 149 16.85 1.27 7.60
CA GLU A 149 18.08 0.62 8.01
C GLU A 149 18.11 -0.87 7.61
N ASN A 150 18.71 -1.73 8.42
CA ASN A 150 18.58 -3.19 8.31
C ASN A 150 17.62 -3.74 9.38
N ARG A 151 16.62 -2.95 9.77
CA ARG A 151 15.74 -3.27 10.92
C ARG A 151 14.29 -3.48 10.53
N PHE A 152 13.83 -2.76 9.52
CA PHE A 152 12.41 -2.66 9.21
C PHE A 152 12.18 -2.57 7.71
N VAL A 153 11.17 -3.27 7.23
CA VAL A 153 10.67 -3.14 5.85
C VAL A 153 9.16 -2.91 5.88
N TYR A 154 8.70 -1.90 5.15
CA TYR A 154 7.29 -1.58 4.97
C TYR A 154 6.90 -1.69 3.50
N ILE A 155 5.95 -2.56 3.19
CA ILE A 155 5.41 -2.74 1.84
C ILE A 155 3.89 -2.82 1.96
N SER A 156 3.21 -1.72 1.63
CA SER A 156 1.76 -1.71 1.42
C SER A 156 1.45 -1.64 -0.07
N ASP A 157 0.18 -1.89 -0.44
CA ASP A 157 -0.32 -1.64 -1.79
C ASP A 157 0.54 -2.35 -2.85
N VAL A 158 0.68 -3.68 -2.74
CA VAL A 158 1.54 -4.45 -3.65
C VAL A 158 0.80 -5.65 -4.23
N SER A 159 0.89 -5.82 -5.55
CA SER A 159 0.44 -7.00 -6.28
C SER A 159 1.60 -7.90 -6.71
N ASN A 160 2.82 -7.35 -6.85
CA ASN A 160 4.00 -8.10 -7.25
C ASN A 160 5.30 -7.37 -6.86
N ILE A 161 6.30 -8.10 -6.38
CA ILE A 161 7.65 -7.60 -6.14
C ILE A 161 8.54 -8.03 -7.32
N PRO A 162 9.11 -7.08 -8.11
CA PRO A 162 9.98 -7.40 -9.24
C PRO A 162 11.24 -8.19 -8.84
N ASP A 163 11.74 -9.03 -9.76
CA ASP A 163 12.92 -9.89 -9.53
C ASP A 163 14.16 -9.13 -9.03
N HIS A 164 14.38 -7.92 -9.56
CA HIS A 164 15.53 -7.09 -9.19
C HIS A 164 15.44 -6.50 -7.77
N VAL A 165 14.27 -6.50 -7.14
CA VAL A 165 14.07 -5.98 -5.77
C VAL A 165 14.38 -7.03 -4.72
N TRP A 166 14.18 -8.32 -5.03
CA TRP A 166 14.39 -9.41 -4.06
C TRP A 166 15.77 -9.44 -3.39
N PRO A 167 16.90 -9.12 -4.06
CA PRO A 167 18.20 -9.01 -3.39
C PRO A 167 18.27 -8.02 -2.22
N ILE A 168 17.34 -7.07 -2.13
CA ILE A 168 17.21 -6.09 -1.02
C ILE A 168 16.54 -6.73 0.20
N LEU A 169 15.62 -7.66 -0.05
CA LEU A 169 14.67 -8.23 0.90
C LEU A 169 15.05 -9.62 1.41
N GLU A 170 15.69 -10.43 0.56
CA GLU A 170 16.01 -11.83 0.90
C GLU A 170 17.08 -11.92 2.00
N PRO A 171 17.00 -12.97 2.85
CA PRO A 171 18.03 -13.23 3.85
C PRO A 171 19.40 -13.37 3.21
N LYS A 172 20.41 -12.76 3.83
CA LYS A 172 21.79 -12.85 3.38
C LYS A 172 22.55 -13.85 4.23
N LYS A 173 23.31 -14.75 3.59
CA LYS A 173 24.19 -15.66 4.32
C LYS A 173 25.34 -14.88 4.97
N ARG A 174 25.60 -15.17 6.23
CA ARG A 174 26.74 -14.69 6.99
C ARG A 174 27.93 -15.64 6.81
N GLU A 175 29.13 -15.12 7.00
CA GLU A 175 30.37 -15.91 6.90
C GLU A 175 30.47 -17.02 7.95
N ASP A 176 29.80 -16.84 9.09
CA ASP A 176 29.70 -17.81 10.19
C ASP A 176 28.70 -18.97 9.92
N GLY A 177 28.06 -18.98 8.74
CA GLY A 177 27.05 -19.96 8.36
C GLY A 177 25.62 -19.61 8.80
N GLY A 178 25.42 -18.50 9.51
CA GLY A 178 24.10 -17.97 9.84
C GLY A 178 23.43 -17.22 8.67
N GLU A 179 22.21 -16.75 8.89
CA GLU A 179 21.48 -15.87 7.97
C GLU A 179 21.13 -14.54 8.64
N THR A 180 21.40 -13.44 7.96
CA THR A 180 20.90 -12.11 8.33
C THR A 180 19.51 -11.96 7.75
N ARG A 181 18.50 -12.05 8.63
CA ARG A 181 17.11 -11.76 8.30
C ARG A 181 16.69 -10.36 8.75
N ILE A 182 15.66 -9.82 8.10
CA ILE A 182 15.04 -8.56 8.51
C ILE A 182 14.30 -8.77 9.84
N PRO A 183 14.51 -7.91 10.86
CA PRO A 183 13.80 -8.04 12.13
C PRO A 183 12.28 -7.87 12.02
N LEU A 184 11.83 -6.84 11.30
CA LEU A 184 10.41 -6.51 11.19
C LEU A 184 9.99 -6.28 9.73
N LEU A 185 8.96 -6.98 9.29
CA LEU A 185 8.30 -6.79 7.99
C LEU A 185 6.85 -6.36 8.21
N ILE A 186 6.40 -5.33 7.50
CA ILE A 186 5.00 -5.00 7.31
C ILE A 186 4.64 -5.27 5.84
N MET A 187 3.61 -6.08 5.60
CA MET A 187 3.28 -6.61 4.28
C MET A 187 1.79 -6.44 3.94
N ASP A 188 1.49 -6.05 2.70
CA ASP A 188 0.14 -5.95 2.16
C ASP A 188 -0.57 -7.32 2.13
N CYS A 189 -1.82 -7.32 2.59
CA CYS A 189 -2.77 -8.42 2.45
C CYS A 189 -4.20 -7.85 2.45
N LEU A 190 -4.79 -7.64 1.27
CA LEU A 190 -6.11 -7.00 1.16
C LEU A 190 -7.24 -7.93 1.62
N ARG A 191 -7.21 -9.19 1.21
CA ARG A 191 -8.27 -10.19 1.47
C ARG A 191 -7.76 -11.60 1.24
N LEU A 192 -8.60 -12.62 1.44
CA LEU A 192 -8.22 -14.01 1.12
C LEU A 192 -7.88 -14.19 -0.37
N ARG A 193 -8.78 -13.73 -1.26
CA ARG A 193 -8.64 -13.89 -2.71
C ARG A 193 -7.72 -12.83 -3.32
N PRO A 194 -6.94 -13.17 -4.35
CA PRO A 194 -6.13 -12.19 -5.07
C PRO A 194 -6.94 -10.97 -5.56
N HIS A 195 -6.28 -9.82 -5.66
CA HIS A 195 -6.80 -8.62 -6.29
C HIS A 195 -5.85 -8.16 -7.40
N THR A 196 -6.35 -7.34 -8.33
CA THR A 196 -5.54 -6.86 -9.46
C THR A 196 -4.37 -5.98 -9.03
N SER A 197 -4.53 -5.26 -7.92
CA SER A 197 -3.55 -4.30 -7.39
C SER A 197 -2.99 -4.67 -6.00
N HIS A 198 -3.52 -5.70 -5.34
CA HIS A 198 -3.09 -6.09 -3.99
C HIS A 198 -2.92 -7.60 -3.87
N ASN A 199 -2.14 -8.00 -2.88
CA ASN A 199 -1.95 -9.38 -2.52
C ASN A 199 -3.20 -9.95 -1.85
N GLY A 200 -3.51 -11.19 -2.21
CA GLY A 200 -4.35 -12.04 -1.38
C GLY A 200 -3.52 -12.73 -0.28
N LEU A 201 -4.19 -13.43 0.64
CA LEU A 201 -3.54 -14.12 1.75
C LEU A 201 -2.44 -15.09 1.30
N GLU A 202 -2.70 -15.92 0.27
CA GLU A 202 -1.72 -16.88 -0.27
C GLU A 202 -0.42 -16.19 -0.71
N ALA A 203 -0.54 -15.13 -1.52
CA ALA A 203 0.60 -14.38 -2.02
C ALA A 203 1.35 -13.66 -0.88
N ALA A 204 0.62 -13.04 0.05
CA ALA A 204 1.20 -12.36 1.21
C ALA A 204 2.02 -13.32 2.09
N ILE A 205 1.51 -14.51 2.36
CA ILE A 205 2.23 -15.54 3.14
C ILE A 205 3.42 -16.11 2.36
N ALA A 206 3.29 -16.34 1.05
CA ALA A 206 4.40 -16.77 0.22
C ALA A 206 5.55 -15.75 0.19
N MET A 207 5.22 -14.46 0.03
CA MET A 207 6.21 -13.37 0.10
C MET A 207 6.83 -13.28 1.49
N THR A 208 6.02 -13.39 2.55
CA THR A 208 6.50 -13.39 3.95
C THR A 208 7.51 -14.51 4.20
N ARG A 209 7.22 -15.73 3.74
CA ARG A 209 8.13 -16.88 3.84
C ARG A 209 9.42 -16.66 3.06
N ARG A 210 9.35 -16.01 1.89
CA ARG A 210 10.54 -15.69 1.08
C ARG A 210 11.43 -14.62 1.73
N VAL A 211 10.83 -13.60 2.33
CA VAL A 211 11.56 -12.57 3.09
C VAL A 211 12.14 -13.15 4.40
N ASN A 212 11.43 -14.12 5.01
CA ASN A 212 11.86 -14.81 6.23
C ASN A 212 12.23 -13.86 7.38
N ALA A 213 11.43 -12.80 7.57
CA ALA A 213 11.65 -11.82 8.64
C ALA A 213 11.40 -12.41 10.04
N SER A 214 12.03 -11.87 11.10
CA SER A 214 11.81 -12.36 12.47
C SER A 214 10.35 -12.20 12.90
N ARG A 215 9.74 -11.04 12.60
CA ARG A 215 8.32 -10.78 12.80
C ARG A 215 7.71 -10.14 11.57
N THR A 216 6.52 -10.60 11.19
CA THR A 216 5.75 -10.00 10.10
C THR A 216 4.38 -9.56 10.57
N TYR A 217 3.98 -8.34 10.22
CA TYR A 217 2.60 -7.90 10.35
C TYR A 217 1.95 -7.70 8.98
N LEU A 218 0.75 -8.22 8.83
CA LEU A 218 -0.06 -8.02 7.63
C LEU A 218 -0.92 -6.76 7.78
N THR A 219 -1.05 -5.97 6.72
CA THR A 219 -1.86 -4.73 6.71
C THR A 219 -2.63 -4.57 5.39
N GLY A 220 -3.50 -3.56 5.32
CA GLY A 220 -4.28 -3.25 4.12
C GLY A 220 -5.59 -4.03 4.00
N PHE A 221 -6.07 -4.63 5.10
CA PHE A 221 -7.25 -5.48 5.09
C PHE A 221 -8.53 -4.77 4.62
N SER A 222 -9.31 -5.48 3.82
CA SER A 222 -10.71 -5.17 3.56
C SER A 222 -11.62 -5.67 4.68
N HIS A 223 -12.92 -5.39 4.57
CA HIS A 223 -13.95 -5.78 5.55
C HIS A 223 -14.54 -7.19 5.31
N ASP A 224 -14.01 -7.95 4.34
CA ASP A 224 -14.52 -9.29 3.97
C ASP A 224 -14.24 -10.35 5.07
N VAL A 225 -13.18 -10.15 5.85
CA VAL A 225 -12.68 -11.07 6.89
C VAL A 225 -12.43 -10.27 8.15
N SER A 226 -12.89 -10.78 9.29
CA SER A 226 -12.70 -10.10 10.58
C SER A 226 -11.25 -10.18 11.06
N HIS A 227 -10.88 -9.27 11.96
CA HIS A 227 -9.53 -9.26 12.55
C HIS A 227 -9.20 -10.59 13.25
N GLU A 228 -10.14 -11.15 14.01
CA GLU A 228 -9.93 -12.42 14.73
C GLU A 228 -9.72 -13.62 13.80
N GLU A 229 -10.41 -13.66 12.66
CA GLU A 229 -10.19 -14.69 11.65
C GLU A 229 -8.77 -14.58 11.06
N TYR A 230 -8.25 -13.37 10.84
CA TYR A 230 -6.85 -13.18 10.44
C TYR A 230 -5.87 -13.55 11.55
N VAL A 231 -6.16 -13.24 12.82
CA VAL A 231 -5.34 -13.67 13.96
C VAL A 231 -5.21 -15.18 13.95
N LYS A 232 -6.33 -15.90 13.88
CA LYS A 232 -6.34 -17.37 13.85
C LYS A 232 -5.59 -17.95 12.64
N LEU A 233 -5.83 -17.40 11.45
CA LEU A 233 -5.14 -17.84 10.23
C LEU A 233 -3.63 -17.64 10.31
N THR A 234 -3.17 -16.50 10.81
CA THR A 234 -1.74 -16.19 10.95
C THR A 234 -1.09 -16.93 12.12
N GLU A 235 -1.85 -17.32 13.14
CA GLU A 235 -1.44 -18.26 14.19
C GLU A 235 -1.16 -19.64 13.65
N ILE A 236 -2.01 -20.13 12.74
CA ILE A 236 -1.80 -21.40 12.05
C ILE A 236 -0.51 -21.34 11.21
N VAL A 237 -0.22 -20.21 10.55
CA VAL A 237 1.08 -20.01 9.88
C VAL A 237 2.26 -20.10 10.86
N GLY A 238 2.06 -19.68 12.11
CA GLY A 238 3.01 -19.82 13.21
C GLY A 238 3.09 -21.23 13.82
N GLY A 239 2.26 -22.17 13.37
CA GLY A 239 2.20 -23.54 13.87
C GLY A 239 1.17 -23.80 14.97
N ALA A 240 0.23 -22.88 15.21
CA ALA A 240 -0.90 -23.15 16.09
C ALA A 240 -1.87 -24.15 15.45
N GLU A 241 -2.43 -25.03 16.26
CA GLU A 241 -3.43 -26.01 15.83
C GLU A 241 -4.80 -25.62 16.40
N TYR A 242 -5.82 -25.68 15.55
CA TYR A 242 -7.21 -25.40 15.89
C TYR A 242 -8.07 -26.57 15.45
N ASP A 243 -9.16 -26.80 16.18
CA ASP A 243 -10.14 -27.81 15.80
C ASP A 243 -10.86 -27.38 14.51
N ALA A 244 -10.91 -28.27 13.51
CA ALA A 244 -11.48 -27.98 12.20
C ALA A 244 -12.97 -27.61 12.28
N ASP A 245 -13.69 -28.21 13.24
CA ASP A 245 -15.12 -27.97 13.45
C ASP A 245 -15.40 -26.61 14.12
N SER A 246 -14.37 -25.97 14.68
CA SER A 246 -14.45 -24.64 15.31
C SER A 246 -14.21 -23.49 14.34
N LEU A 247 -13.80 -23.78 13.11
CA LEU A 247 -13.42 -22.77 12.12
C LEU A 247 -14.62 -22.19 11.38
N THR A 248 -14.63 -20.87 11.20
CA THR A 248 -15.61 -20.19 10.34
C THR A 248 -15.40 -20.53 8.87
N GLU A 249 -16.38 -20.22 8.01
CA GLU A 249 -16.24 -20.43 6.56
C GLU A 249 -15.03 -19.69 5.97
N ASN A 250 -14.77 -18.47 6.43
CA ASN A 250 -13.60 -17.67 6.02
C ASN A 250 -12.29 -18.31 6.50
N GLU A 251 -12.23 -18.80 7.73
CA GLU A 251 -11.05 -19.48 8.28
C GLU A 251 -10.77 -20.78 7.51
N GLN A 252 -11.80 -21.57 7.20
CA GLN A 252 -11.65 -22.78 6.38
C GLN A 252 -11.19 -22.47 4.95
N ALA A 253 -11.70 -21.38 4.35
CA ALA A 253 -11.25 -20.92 3.05
C ALA A 253 -9.80 -20.42 3.09
N GLY A 254 -9.44 -19.64 4.11
CA GLY A 254 -8.09 -19.12 4.33
C GLY A 254 -7.07 -20.24 4.57
N LEU A 255 -7.43 -21.27 5.35
CA LEU A 255 -6.58 -22.41 5.65
C LEU A 255 -6.11 -23.14 4.38
N LYS A 256 -7.01 -23.27 3.40
CA LYS A 256 -6.70 -23.87 2.09
C LYS A 256 -5.69 -23.04 1.29
N LEU A 257 -5.58 -21.74 1.57
CA LEU A 257 -4.71 -20.79 0.87
C LEU A 257 -3.33 -20.65 1.53
N LEU A 258 -3.16 -21.01 2.80
CA LEU A 258 -1.89 -20.85 3.51
C LEU A 258 -0.76 -21.68 2.88
N GLY A 259 -1.09 -22.78 2.20
CA GLY A 259 -0.14 -23.66 1.54
C GLY A 259 0.85 -24.34 2.50
N LEU A 260 1.63 -25.27 1.96
CA LEU A 260 2.71 -25.93 2.70
C LEU A 260 3.93 -25.00 2.77
N GLY A 261 4.57 -24.90 3.94
CA GLY A 261 5.78 -24.11 4.12
C GLY A 261 6.26 -24.10 5.58
N PRO A 262 7.43 -23.50 5.86
CA PRO A 262 7.92 -23.38 7.22
C PRO A 262 6.97 -22.56 8.08
N HIS A 263 6.90 -22.90 9.37
CA HIS A 263 6.20 -22.08 10.34
C HIS A 263 6.91 -20.73 10.47
N GLN A 264 6.14 -19.65 10.47
CA GLN A 264 6.66 -18.29 10.55
C GLN A 264 5.78 -17.46 11.47
N TRP A 265 6.41 -16.64 12.31
CA TRP A 265 5.66 -15.69 13.13
C TRP A 265 5.06 -14.58 12.26
N VAL A 266 3.73 -14.55 12.17
CA VAL A 266 2.95 -13.56 11.41
C VAL A 266 1.72 -13.16 12.24
N ARG A 267 1.31 -11.89 12.21
CA ARG A 267 0.05 -11.42 12.82
C ARG A 267 -0.62 -10.32 11.96
N PRO A 268 -1.95 -10.15 12.01
CA PRO A 268 -2.57 -8.96 11.45
C PRO A 268 -2.19 -7.72 12.27
N ALA A 269 -1.90 -6.61 11.61
CA ALA A 269 -1.86 -5.30 12.24
C ALA A 269 -3.27 -4.81 12.57
N HIS A 270 -3.37 -3.87 13.50
CA HIS A 270 -4.59 -3.13 13.81
C HIS A 270 -4.24 -1.67 14.08
N ASP A 271 -5.23 -0.79 13.99
CA ASP A 271 -5.05 0.62 14.32
C ASP A 271 -4.60 0.78 15.78
N GLY A 272 -3.65 1.68 16.02
CA GLY A 272 -3.05 1.89 17.34
C GLY A 272 -1.96 0.88 17.74
N LEU A 273 -1.68 -0.14 16.92
CA LEU A 273 -0.55 -1.06 17.14
C LEU A 273 0.78 -0.28 17.17
N ARG A 274 1.56 -0.48 18.23
CA ARG A 274 2.91 0.07 18.35
C ARG A 274 3.92 -1.07 18.41
N ILE A 275 4.96 -0.95 17.61
CA ILE A 275 6.03 -1.93 17.55
C ILE A 275 7.34 -1.24 17.89
N LEU A 276 8.03 -1.78 18.88
CA LEU A 276 9.34 -1.31 19.31
C LEU A 276 10.41 -2.28 18.79
N VAL A 277 11.39 -1.73 18.10
CA VAL A 277 12.53 -2.47 17.54
C VAL A 277 13.79 -2.02 18.27
N LYS A 278 14.32 -2.86 19.17
CA LYS A 278 15.45 -2.52 20.03
C LYS A 278 16.68 -3.37 19.70
N PRO A 279 17.88 -2.78 19.61
CA PRO A 279 19.11 -3.57 19.58
C PRO A 279 19.27 -4.30 20.93
N SER A 280 19.53 -5.61 20.88
CA SER A 280 19.94 -6.41 22.04
C SER A 280 21.40 -6.16 22.38
N GLU A 281 21.78 -6.42 23.63
CA GLU A 281 23.17 -6.36 24.12
C GLU A 281 24.09 -7.34 23.35
N GLU A 282 23.53 -8.42 22.80
CA GLU A 282 24.25 -9.43 22.00
C GLU A 282 24.27 -9.12 20.49
N GLY A 283 23.72 -7.97 20.06
CA GLY A 283 23.66 -7.55 18.66
C GLY A 283 22.47 -8.11 17.86
N GLU A 284 21.66 -8.99 18.44
CA GLU A 284 20.36 -9.39 17.87
C GLU A 284 19.31 -8.28 18.01
N VAL A 285 18.37 -8.15 17.08
CA VAL A 285 17.32 -7.12 17.18
C VAL A 285 16.07 -7.74 17.80
N THR A 286 15.61 -7.19 18.92
CA THR A 286 14.36 -7.60 19.57
C THR A 286 13.20 -6.75 19.03
N VAL A 287 12.08 -7.42 18.74
CA VAL A 287 10.84 -6.80 18.28
C VAL A 287 9.74 -7.12 19.28
N THR A 288 9.17 -6.09 19.88
CA THR A 288 8.09 -6.18 20.86
C THR A 288 6.93 -5.29 20.44
N ASP A 289 5.72 -5.73 20.70
CA ASP A 289 4.49 -5.04 20.34
C ASP A 289 3.62 -4.72 21.55
N GLU A 290 2.91 -3.59 21.48
CA GLU A 290 1.94 -3.13 22.47
C GLU A 290 0.72 -2.51 21.78
N THR A 291 -0.43 -2.63 22.42
CA THR A 291 -1.69 -2.01 21.98
C THR A 291 -2.00 -0.83 22.89
N TYR A 292 -2.35 0.31 22.31
CA TYR A 292 -2.77 1.52 23.04
C TYR A 292 -4.25 1.47 23.44
#